data_AF-A0A0M2R195-F1
#
_entry.id   AF-A0A0M2R195-F1
#
_cell.length_a   1.000
_cell.length_b   1.000
_cell.length_c   1.000
_cell.angle_alpha   90.00
_cell.angle_beta   90.00
_cell.angle_gamma   90.00
#
_symmetry.space_group_name_H-M   'P 1'
#
loop_
_entity.id
_entity.type
_entity.pdbx_description
1 polymer ?
#
loop_
_entity_poly.entity_id
_entity_poly.type
_entity_poly.pdbx_seq_one_letter_code
_entity_poly.pdbx_strand_id
1 'polypeptide(L)'
;MTLRQKLIDDAENFCAKQGVSLSRLSTIVVNSGAFFKKLEEGKGCSIDTYETFQKVFSDPEAWEEARRNEKERRKRSLTQCH
;
A
#
# COMPACT_ATOMS: atom_id res chain seq x y z
N MET A 1 -3.25 21.20 5.38
CA MET A 1 -3.12 19.74 5.20
C MET A 1 -1.79 19.27 5.75
N THR A 2 -1.74 18.12 6.41
CA THR A 2 -0.48 17.44 6.74
C THR A 2 -0.14 16.42 5.65
N LEU A 3 1.14 16.04 5.50
CA LEU A 3 1.55 14.99 4.56
C LEU A 3 0.83 13.66 4.82
N ARG A 4 0.48 13.38 6.08
CA ARG A 4 -0.31 12.21 6.47
C ARG A 4 -1.71 12.26 5.88
N GLN A 5 -2.41 13.38 6.07
CA GLN A 5 -3.76 13.55 5.54
C GLN A 5 -3.76 13.44 4.01
N LYS A 6 -2.79 14.08 3.35
CA LYS A 6 -2.63 13.96 1.89
C LYS A 6 -2.45 12.51 1.45
N LEU A 7 -1.59 11.74 2.14
CA LEU A 7 -1.37 10.33 1.82
C LEU A 7 -2.66 9.49 1.96
N ILE A 8 -3.46 9.77 3.00
CA ILE A 8 -4.76 9.09 3.21
C ILE A 8 -5.72 9.47 2.08
N ASP A 9 -5.89 10.75 1.78
CA ASP A 9 -6.81 11.23 0.74
C ASP A 9 -6.42 10.67 -0.64
N ASP A 10 -5.13 10.68 -0.99
CA ASP A 10 -4.62 10.10 -2.25
C ASP A 10 -4.89 8.59 -2.30
N ALA A 11 -4.68 7.89 -1.19
CA ALA A 11 -4.90 6.45 -1.10
C ALA A 11 -6.38 6.07 -1.21
N GLU A 12 -7.29 6.83 -0.60
CA GLU A 12 -8.74 6.62 -0.72
C GLU A 12 -9.21 6.80 -2.17
N ASN A 13 -8.75 7.87 -2.82
CA ASN A 13 -9.06 8.14 -4.22
C ASN A 13 -8.53 7.03 -5.15
N PHE A 14 -7.31 6.56 -4.90
CA PHE A 14 -6.74 5.45 -5.64
C PHE A 14 -7.52 4.15 -5.41
N CYS A 15 -7.85 3.85 -4.15
CA CYS A 15 -8.65 2.68 -3.77
C CYS A 15 -10.02 2.66 -4.44
N ALA A 16 -10.71 3.81 -4.48
CA ALA A 16 -12.00 3.94 -5.15
C ALA A 16 -11.92 3.64 -6.65
N LYS A 17 -10.83 4.04 -7.32
CA LYS A 17 -10.60 3.76 -8.75
C LYS A 17 -10.26 2.29 -9.01
N GLN A 18 -9.46 1.67 -8.13
CA GLN A 18 -8.96 0.31 -8.30
C GLN A 18 -9.91 -0.77 -7.73
N GLY A 19 -10.90 -0.39 -6.93
CA GLY A 19 -11.81 -1.34 -6.27
C GLY A 19 -11.14 -2.16 -5.17
N VAL A 20 -10.21 -1.57 -4.43
CA VAL A 20 -9.50 -2.23 -3.30
C VAL A 20 -9.69 -1.44 -2.01
N SER A 21 -9.56 -2.09 -0.85
CA SER A 21 -9.56 -1.40 0.44
C SER A 21 -8.20 -0.83 0.80
N LEU A 22 -8.15 0.17 1.70
CA LEU A 22 -6.89 0.73 2.21
C LEU A 22 -5.97 -0.33 2.82
N SER A 23 -6.53 -1.25 3.62
CA SER A 23 -5.76 -2.38 4.18
C SER A 23 -5.20 -3.28 3.09
N ARG A 24 -5.96 -3.51 2.00
CA ARG A 24 -5.48 -4.31 0.87
C ARG A 24 -4.37 -3.59 0.13
N LEU A 25 -4.53 -2.30 -0.15
CA LEU A 25 -3.52 -1.44 -0.76
C LEU A 25 -2.22 -1.51 0.03
N SER A 26 -2.26 -1.28 1.35
CA SER A 26 -1.04 -1.26 2.16
C SER A 26 -0.37 -2.64 2.31
N THR A 27 -1.14 -3.74 2.29
CA THR A 27 -0.56 -5.08 2.18
C THR A 27 0.17 -5.29 0.86
N ILE A 28 -0.40 -4.80 -0.24
CA ILE A 28 0.20 -4.88 -1.58
C ILE A 28 1.49 -4.07 -1.63
N VAL A 29 1.45 -2.81 -1.23
CA VAL A 29 2.58 -1.88 -1.40
C VAL A 29 3.69 -2.12 -0.38
N VAL A 30 3.34 -2.25 0.91
CA VAL A 30 4.33 -2.26 2.02
C VAL A 30 4.22 -3.47 2.96
N ASN A 31 3.49 -4.52 2.56
CA ASN A 31 3.31 -5.74 3.37
C ASN A 31 2.71 -5.49 4.76
N SER A 32 1.90 -4.45 4.94
CA SER A 32 1.34 -4.08 6.25
C SER A 32 -0.11 -3.64 6.14
N GLY A 33 -1.05 -4.55 6.44
CA GLY A 33 -2.49 -4.26 6.37
C GLY A 33 -2.98 -3.23 7.40
N ALA A 34 -2.21 -3.01 8.47
CA ALA A 34 -2.51 -2.05 9.53
C ALA A 34 -1.83 -0.68 9.33
N PHE A 35 -1.19 -0.45 8.19
CA PHE A 35 -0.44 0.79 7.92
C PHE A 35 -1.31 2.04 8.03
N PHE A 36 -2.42 2.11 7.28
CA PHE A 36 -3.28 3.29 7.28
C PHE A 36 -3.95 3.53 8.63
N LYS A 37 -4.39 2.47 9.31
CA LYS A 37 -4.90 2.58 10.69
C LYS A 37 -3.87 3.22 11.63
N LYS A 38 -2.61 2.79 11.57
CA LYS A 38 -1.51 3.38 12.37
C LYS A 38 -1.25 4.84 12.00
N LEU A 39 -1.37 5.17 10.71
CA LEU A 39 -1.20 6.53 10.20
C LEU A 39 -2.31 7.46 10.74
N GLU A 40 -3.56 6.98 10.76
CA GLU A 40 -4.73 7.66 11.34
C GLU A 40 -4.61 7.83 12.86
N GLU A 41 -4.08 6.83 13.56
CA GLU A 41 -3.74 6.90 15.00
C GLU A 41 -2.61 7.90 15.31
N GLY A 42 -2.06 8.57 14.30
CA GLY A 42 -1.04 9.59 14.45
C GLY A 42 0.40 9.06 14.41
N LYS A 43 0.63 7.80 14.04
CA LYS A 43 2.00 7.32 13.75
C LYS A 43 2.50 7.91 12.44
N GLY A 44 3.81 8.09 12.34
CA GLY A 44 4.47 8.53 11.11
C GLY A 44 4.79 7.36 10.17
N CYS A 45 5.23 7.70 8.97
CA CYS A 45 5.88 6.77 8.03
C CYS A 45 7.23 7.36 7.60
N SER A 46 8.13 6.51 7.09
CA SER A 46 9.36 6.99 6.47
C SER A 46 9.07 7.72 5.16
N ILE A 47 10.03 8.53 4.71
CA ILE A 47 9.99 9.20 3.40
C ILE A 47 9.90 8.14 2.29
N ASP A 48 10.74 7.10 2.33
CA ASP A 48 10.73 6.01 1.35
C ASP A 48 9.35 5.34 1.23
N THR A 49 8.65 5.16 2.35
CA THR A 49 7.29 4.61 2.35
C THR A 49 6.33 5.54 1.63
N TYR A 50 6.40 6.84 1.92
CA TYR A 50 5.56 7.84 1.27
C TYR A 50 5.83 7.87 -0.25
N GLU A 51 7.09 7.91 -0.67
CA GLU A 51 7.50 7.91 -2.08
C GLU A 51 7.05 6.63 -2.79
N THR A 52 7.12 5.48 -2.13
CA THR A 52 6.62 4.20 -2.67
C THR A 52 5.13 4.28 -2.98
N PHE A 53 4.32 4.84 -2.08
CA PHE A 53 2.89 5.06 -2.34
C PHE A 53 2.65 6.05 -3.48
N GLN A 54 3.34 7.18 -3.49
CA GLN A 54 3.19 8.18 -4.55
C GLN A 54 3.56 7.61 -5.92
N LYS A 55 4.60 6.77 -6.01
CA LYS A 55 4.95 6.04 -7.23
C LYS A 55 3.81 5.12 -7.68
N VAL A 56 3.23 4.35 -6.76
CA VAL A 56 2.10 3.46 -7.07
C VAL A 56 0.87 4.25 -7.55
N PHE A 57 0.65 5.45 -7.03
CA PHE A 57 -0.49 6.28 -7.43
C PHE A 57 -0.30 6.94 -8.80
N SER A 58 0.94 7.25 -9.19
CA SER A 58 1.25 7.96 -10.44
C SER A 58 1.57 7.03 -11.61
N ASP A 59 2.04 5.81 -11.34
CA ASP A 59 2.53 4.86 -12.34
C ASP A 59 1.71 3.55 -12.31
N PRO A 60 0.90 3.29 -13.34
CA PRO A 60 0.16 2.03 -13.48
C PRO A 60 1.08 0.79 -13.49
N GLU A 61 2.29 0.89 -14.03
CA GLU A 61 3.23 -0.23 -14.07
C GLU A 61 3.73 -0.55 -12.65
N ALA A 62 4.02 0.46 -11.84
CA ALA A 62 4.39 0.30 -10.43
C ALA A 62 3.26 -0.38 -9.62
N TRP A 63 2.00 -0.07 -9.91
CA TRP A 63 0.86 -0.76 -9.30
C TRP A 63 0.82 -2.24 -9.68
N GLU A 64 0.95 -2.57 -10.97
CA GLU A 64 0.99 -3.96 -11.42
C GLU A 64 2.16 -4.73 -10.82
N GLU A 65 3.34 -4.10 -10.73
CA GLU A 65 4.51 -4.68 -10.11
C GLU A 65 4.26 -5.01 -8.62
N ALA A 66 3.69 -4.07 -7.86
CA ALA A 66 3.36 -4.28 -6.46
C ALA A 66 2.39 -5.47 -6.28
N ARG A 67 1.39 -5.61 -7.16
CA ARG A 67 0.46 -6.76 -7.16
C ARG A 67 1.16 -8.08 -7.47
N ARG A 68 2.06 -8.10 -8.47
CA ARG A 68 2.88 -9.30 -8.78
C ARG A 68 3.74 -9.70 -7.59
N ASN A 69 4.43 -8.74 -6.97
CA ASN A 69 5.29 -8.97 -5.81
C ASN A 69 4.50 -9.50 -4.61
N GLU A 70 3.26 -9.04 -4.42
CA GLU A 70 2.36 -9.56 -3.38
C GLU A 70 1.91 -11.00 -3.65
N LYS A 71 1.57 -11.32 -4.91
CA LYS A 71 1.23 -12.68 -5.33
C LYS A 71 2.39 -13.65 -5.12
N GLU A 72 3.61 -13.26 -5.48
CA GLU A 72 4.80 -14.07 -5.27
C GLU A 72 5.11 -14.27 -3.78
N ARG A 73 4.95 -13.23 -2.94
CA ARG A 73 5.05 -13.36 -1.48
C ARG A 73 4.08 -14.41 -0.94
N ARG A 74 2.81 -14.34 -1.34
CA ARG A 74 1.78 -15.31 -0.94
C ARG A 74 2.10 -16.74 -1.40
N LYS A 75 2.58 -16.89 -2.64
CA LYS A 75 2.97 -18.19 -3.18
C LYS A 75 4.09 -18.82 -2.34
N ARG A 76 5.14 -18.05 -2.04
CA ARG A 76 6.25 -18.50 -1.19
C ARG A 76 5.80 -18.90 0.21
N SER A 77 4.89 -18.14 0.84
CA SER A 77 4.37 -18.52 2.16
C SER A 77 3.60 -19.83 2.14
N LEU A 78 2.88 -20.14 1.05
CA LEU A 78 2.15 -21.40 0.91
C LEU A 78 3.09 -22.59 0.67
N THR A 79 4.20 -22.39 -0.05
CA THR A 79 5.17 -23.44 -0.33
C THR A 79 6.05 -23.79 0.88
N GLN A 80 6.20 -22.87 1.85
CA GLN A 80 6.99 -23.11 3.07
C GLN A 80 6.23 -23.87 4.18
N CYS A 81 4.93 -24.16 4.00
CA CYS A 81 4.11 -24.88 4.99
C CYS A 81 4.04 -26.40 4.77
N HIS A 82 4.94 -26.99 3.97
CA HIS A 82 4.98 -28.42 3.66
C HIS A 82 6.31 -29.08 4.05
#